data_AF-A0AAE1W192-F1
#
_entry.id   AF-A0AAE1W192-F1
#
_cell.length_a   1.000
_cell.length_b   1.000
_cell.length_c   1.000
_cell.angle_alpha   90.00
_cell.angle_beta   90.00
_cell.angle_gamma   90.00
#
_symmetry.space_group_name_H-M   'P 1'
#
loop_
_entity.id
_entity.type
_entity.pdbx_description
1 polymer ?
#
loop_
_entity_poly.entity_id
_entity_poly.type
_entity_poly.pdbx_seq_one_letter_code
_entity_poly.pdbx_strand_id
1 'polypeptide(L)'
;MDYPAVIDEFVNYFQQLFRGTRRNTQIDLSYLHLFVKNIITESEAELLISSIQRQEIKDALFEIDEDSAPGPDGFSSGFFKSAWATKGWFLQCCP
;
A
#
# COMPACT_ATOMS: atom_id res chain seq x y z
N MET A 1 4.90 -31.69 -21.46
CA MET A 1 5.33 -30.95 -20.25
C MET A 1 4.26 -31.17 -19.20
N ASP A 2 4.64 -31.66 -18.02
CA ASP A 2 3.72 -31.99 -16.94
C ASP A 2 3.43 -30.73 -16.09
N TYR A 3 2.52 -29.90 -16.60
CA TYR A 3 2.10 -28.66 -15.96
C TYR A 3 1.56 -28.84 -14.53
N PRO A 4 0.77 -29.88 -14.21
CA PRO A 4 0.28 -30.13 -12.85
C PRO A 4 1.39 -30.17 -11.79
N ALA A 5 2.49 -30.88 -12.07
CA ALA A 5 3.60 -31.01 -11.13
C ALA A 5 4.33 -29.68 -10.89
N VAL A 6 4.48 -28.86 -11.93
CA VAL A 6 5.11 -27.53 -11.81
C VAL A 6 4.23 -26.58 -11.01
N ILE A 7 2.91 -26.62 -11.23
CA ILE A 7 1.95 -25.80 -10.50
C ILE A 7 1.93 -26.20 -9.02
N ASP A 8 1.92 -27.50 -8.72
CA ASP A 8 1.88 -28.00 -7.35
C ASP A 8 3.15 -27.63 -6.57
N GLU A 9 4.33 -27.76 -7.20
CA GLU A 9 5.59 -27.35 -6.59
C GLU A 9 5.65 -25.83 -6.35
N PHE A 10 5.17 -25.03 -7.30
CA PHE A 10 5.11 -23.57 -7.17
C PHE A 10 4.20 -23.14 -6.01
N VAL A 11 3.00 -23.73 -5.94
CA VAL A 11 2.04 -23.45 -4.86
C VAL A 11 2.61 -23.88 -3.52
N ASN A 12 3.20 -25.08 -3.44
CA ASN A 12 3.79 -25.60 -2.22
C ASN A 12 4.94 -24.73 -1.70
N TYR A 13 5.83 -24.28 -2.58
CA TYR A 13 6.94 -23.39 -2.24
C TYR A 13 6.45 -22.08 -1.60
N PHE A 14 5.53 -21.38 -2.27
CA PHE A 14 5.05 -20.09 -1.76
C PHE A 14 4.13 -20.23 -0.56
N GLN A 15 3.37 -21.32 -0.47
CA GLN A 15 2.64 -21.65 0.75
C GLN A 15 3.60 -21.83 1.92
N GLN A 16 4.70 -22.55 1.77
CA GLN A 16 5.68 -22.69 2.85
C GLN A 16 6.39 -21.37 3.17
N LEU A 17 6.72 -20.56 2.14
CA LEU A 17 7.35 -19.25 2.31
C LEU A 17 6.46 -18.28 3.11
N PHE A 18 5.16 -18.25 2.82
CA PHE A 18 4.21 -17.30 3.41
C PHE A 18 3.39 -17.86 4.57
N ARG A 19 3.40 -19.17 4.80
CA ARG A 19 3.00 -19.79 6.09
C ARG A 19 4.12 -19.46 7.09
N GLY A 20 4.21 -18.18 7.45
CA GLY A 20 5.15 -17.72 8.44
C GLY A 20 5.02 -18.62 9.66
N THR A 21 6.09 -19.35 9.97
CA THR A 21 6.24 -19.92 11.30
C THR A 21 6.01 -18.74 12.23
N ARG A 22 4.91 -18.73 12.99
CA ARG A 22 4.74 -17.81 14.10
C ARG A 22 5.84 -18.16 15.07
N ARG A 23 7.04 -17.62 14.83
CA ARG A 23 8.12 -17.67 15.78
C ARG A 23 7.57 -16.87 16.95
N ASN A 24 7.17 -17.58 18.00
CA ASN A 24 6.91 -17.00 19.30
C ASN A 24 8.25 -16.59 19.92
N THR A 25 9.04 -15.84 19.15
CA THR A 25 10.26 -15.21 19.58
C THR A 25 9.87 -13.78 19.81
N GLN A 26 9.94 -13.31 21.05
CA GLN A 26 10.03 -11.87 21.31
C GLN A 26 11.10 -11.34 20.37
N ILE A 27 10.69 -10.54 19.38
CA ILE A 27 11.64 -9.88 18.51
C ILE A 27 12.32 -8.85 19.40
N ASP A 28 13.60 -9.06 19.66
CA ASP A 28 14.40 -8.04 20.32
C ASP A 28 14.65 -6.91 19.33
N LEU A 29 13.78 -5.90 19.39
CA LEU A 29 13.85 -4.71 18.56
C LEU A 29 15.09 -3.87 18.87
N SER A 30 15.84 -4.20 19.95
CA SER A 30 17.10 -3.53 20.24
C SER A 30 18.10 -3.70 19.11
N TYR A 31 18.04 -4.72 18.25
CA TYR A 31 18.95 -4.82 17.09
C TYR A 31 18.50 -4.01 15.87
N LEU A 32 17.26 -3.51 15.83
CA LEU A 32 16.76 -2.76 14.68
C LEU A 32 17.49 -1.43 14.48
N HIS A 33 18.03 -0.81 15.53
CA HIS A 33 18.80 0.44 15.39
C HIS A 33 20.05 0.27 14.49
N LEU A 34 20.56 -0.95 14.33
CA LEU A 34 21.69 -1.25 13.44
C LEU A 34 21.29 -1.22 11.96
N PHE A 35 20.02 -1.44 11.66
CA PHE A 35 19.49 -1.60 10.29
C PHE A 35 18.51 -0.49 9.88
N VAL A 36 17.80 0.11 10.85
CA VAL A 36 16.87 1.22 10.66
C VAL A 36 17.64 2.52 10.83
N LYS A 37 18.24 2.97 9.73
CA LYS A 37 19.00 4.24 9.69
C LYS A 37 18.13 5.47 9.49
N ASN A 38 16.92 5.28 8.96
CA ASN A 38 15.96 6.35 8.70
C ASN A 38 14.90 6.33 9.79
N ILE A 39 15.17 7.03 10.88
CA ILE A 39 14.19 7.31 11.93
C ILE A 39 13.52 8.63 11.55
N ILE A 40 12.19 8.62 11.48
CA ILE A 40 11.43 9.84 11.21
C ILE A 40 11.58 10.84 12.35
N THR A 41 11.54 12.12 12.04
CA THR A 41 11.51 13.18 13.04
C THR A 41 10.15 13.21 13.77
N GLU A 42 10.10 13.87 14.92
CA GLU A 42 8.83 14.07 15.64
C GLU A 42 7.80 14.80 14.77
N SER A 43 8.22 15.80 14.00
CA SER A 43 7.33 16.51 13.07
C SER A 43 6.80 15.62 11.94
N GLU A 44 7.62 14.69 11.43
CA GLU A 44 7.17 13.71 10.43
C GLU A 44 6.18 12.72 11.05
N ALA A 45 6.42 12.30 12.29
CA ALA A 45 5.48 11.45 13.01
C ALA A 45 4.12 12.13 13.22
N GLU A 46 4.13 13.42 13.60
CA GLU A 46 2.92 14.24 13.72
C GLU A 46 2.20 14.41 12.38
N LEU A 47 2.93 14.63 11.29
CA LEU A 47 2.37 14.70 9.94
C LEU A 47 1.66 13.40 9.57
N LEU A 48 2.27 12.24 9.84
CA LEU A 48 1.71 10.92 9.49
C LEU A 48 0.41 10.58 10.23
N ILE A 49 0.19 11.15 11.42
CA ILE A 49 -1.04 10.97 12.20
C ILE A 49 -2.04 12.11 12.02
N SER A 50 -1.68 13.14 11.24
CA SER A 50 -2.55 14.28 11.00
C SER A 50 -3.74 13.92 10.10
N SER A 51 -4.79 14.73 10.16
CA SER A 51 -5.95 14.53 9.29
C SER A 51 -5.60 14.87 7.85
N ILE A 52 -5.87 13.93 6.94
CA ILE A 52 -5.66 14.11 5.50
C ILE A 52 -6.53 15.26 4.99
N GLN A 53 -5.90 16.18 4.27
CA GLN A 53 -6.55 17.31 3.64
C GLN A 53 -7.04 16.96 2.23
N ARG A 54 -8.14 17.57 1.81
CA ARG A 54 -8.67 17.42 0.45
C ARG A 54 -7.65 17.77 -0.64
N GLN A 55 -6.78 18.74 -0.36
CA GLN A 55 -5.74 19.15 -1.29
C GLN A 55 -4.67 18.07 -1.47
N GLU A 56 -4.28 17.39 -0.39
CA GLU A 56 -3.34 16.25 -0.46
C GLU A 56 -3.91 15.10 -1.29
N ILE A 57 -5.20 14.80 -1.12
CA ILE A 57 -5.90 13.80 -1.93
C ILE A 57 -5.90 14.20 -3.41
N LYS A 58 -6.12 15.49 -3.70
CA LYS A 58 -6.08 16.00 -5.07
C LYS A 58 -4.68 15.82 -5.66
N ASP A 59 -3.66 16.27 -4.94
CA ASP A 59 -2.30 16.29 -5.47
C ASP A 59 -1.81 14.86 -5.72
N ALA A 60 -2.03 13.95 -4.75
CA ALA A 60 -1.73 12.53 -4.91
C ALA A 60 -2.49 11.91 -6.09
N LEU A 61 -3.78 12.23 -6.27
CA LEU A 61 -4.56 11.70 -7.39
C LEU A 61 -4.05 12.22 -8.74
N PHE A 62 -3.67 13.49 -8.82
CA PHE A 62 -3.22 14.12 -10.06
C PHE A 62 -1.78 13.70 -10.44
N GLU A 63 -0.97 13.27 -9.48
CA GLU A 63 0.36 12.69 -9.69
C GLU A 63 0.31 11.31 -10.38
N ILE A 64 -0.76 10.52 -10.17
CA ILE A 64 -0.91 9.21 -10.81
C ILE A 64 -1.13 9.37 -12.32
N ASP A 65 -0.35 8.67 -13.15
CA ASP A 65 -0.50 8.68 -14.61
C ASP A 65 -1.91 8.23 -15.06
N GLU A 66 -2.51 8.91 -16.03
CA GLU A 66 -3.87 8.62 -16.53
C GLU A 66 -3.99 7.26 -17.23
N ASP A 67 -2.90 6.81 -17.85
CA ASP A 67 -2.80 5.54 -18.58
C ASP A 67 -2.42 4.37 -17.65
N SER A 68 -2.39 4.61 -16.33
CA SER A 68 -2.23 3.55 -15.33
C SER A 68 -3.35 2.52 -15.46
N ALA A 69 -3.00 1.23 -15.35
CA ALA A 69 -3.96 0.14 -15.43
C ALA A 69 -5.07 0.32 -14.38
N PRO A 70 -6.35 0.06 -14.74
CA PRO A 70 -7.46 0.21 -13.82
C PRO A 70 -7.37 -0.79 -12.67
N GLY A 71 -7.95 -0.41 -11.52
CA GLY A 71 -8.13 -1.32 -10.40
C GLY A 71 -9.06 -2.48 -10.74
N PRO A 72 -9.26 -3.43 -9.80
CA PRO A 72 -10.26 -4.50 -9.95
C PRO A 72 -11.70 -3.99 -10.10
N ASP A 73 -11.94 -2.69 -9.81
CA ASP A 73 -13.20 -1.98 -10.03
C ASP A 73 -13.40 -1.48 -11.48
N GLY A 74 -12.35 -1.53 -12.31
CA GLY A 74 -12.39 -1.13 -13.71
C GLY A 74 -12.25 0.37 -13.97
N PHE A 75 -11.98 1.20 -12.95
CA PHE A 75 -11.79 2.64 -13.12
C PHE A 75 -10.30 3.01 -13.10
N SER A 76 -9.88 3.86 -14.04
CA SER A 76 -8.52 4.43 -14.05
C SER A 76 -8.45 5.73 -13.26
N SER A 77 -7.23 6.19 -12.97
CA SER A 77 -6.97 7.52 -12.39
C SER A 77 -7.61 8.65 -13.21
N GLY A 78 -7.62 8.55 -14.55
CA GLY A 78 -8.26 9.52 -15.44
C GLY A 78 -9.76 9.71 -15.17
N PHE A 79 -10.49 8.63 -14.83
CA PHE A 79 -11.89 8.74 -14.40
C PHE A 79 -12.01 9.62 -13.15
N PHE A 80 -11.21 9.36 -12.11
CA PHE A 80 -11.26 10.11 -10.86
C PHE A 80 -10.78 11.57 -11.02
N LYS A 81 -9.77 11.84 -11.85
CA LYS A 81 -9.36 13.21 -12.20
C LYS A 81 -10.48 13.99 -12.87
N SER A 82 -11.14 13.37 -13.87
CA SER A 82 -12.26 14.00 -14.59
C SER A 82 -13.47 14.27 -13.68
N ALA A 83 -13.73 13.37 -12.72
CA ALA A 83 -14.83 13.48 -11.78
C ALA A 83 -14.52 14.41 -10.59
N TRP A 84 -13.28 14.88 -10.41
CA TRP A 84 -12.84 15.65 -9.25
C TRP A 84 -13.70 16.90 -9.01
N ALA A 85 -14.02 17.63 -10.09
CA ALA A 85 -14.83 18.86 -10.03
C ALA A 85 -16.31 18.61 -9.65
N THR A 86 -16.85 17.45 -10.03
CA THR A 86 -18.29 17.13 -9.90
C THR A 86 -18.60 16.34 -8.62
N LYS A 87 -17.64 15.54 -8.13
CA LYS A 87 -17.86 14.50 -7.13
C LYS A 87 -16.75 14.44 -6.05
N GLY A 88 -15.90 15.46 -5.91
CA GLY A 88 -14.77 15.43 -4.95
C GLY A 88 -15.14 15.34 -3.45
N TRP A 89 -16.42 15.22 -3.09
CA TRP A 89 -16.87 14.99 -1.71
C TRP A 89 -16.88 13.51 -1.29
N PHE A 90 -16.80 12.57 -2.23
CA PHE A 90 -16.74 11.13 -1.92
C PHE A 90 -15.40 10.66 -1.35
N LEU A 91 -14.36 11.50 -1.46
CA LEU A 91 -13.01 11.17 -1.01
C LEU A 91 -12.66 11.78 0.36
N GLN A 92 -13.65 12.32 1.08
CA GLN A 92 -13.42 12.65 2.48
C GLN A 92 -13.41 11.32 3.26
N CYS A 93 -12.28 10.98 3.90
CA CYS A 93 -12.29 9.94 4.92
C CYS A 93 -13.36 10.32 5.96
N CYS A 94 -14.30 9.40 6.20
CA CYS A 94 -15.26 9.55 7.30
C CYS A 94 -14.48 9.82 8.59
N PRO A 95 -14.95 10.75 9.45
CA PRO A 95 -14.31 11.00 10.74
C PRO A 95 -14.25 9.74 11.62
#